data_AF-A0AAU5WR07-F1
#
_entry.id   AF-A0AAU5WR07-F1
#
_cell.length_a   1.000
_cell.length_b   1.000
_cell.length_c   1.000
_cell.angle_alpha   90.00
_cell.angle_beta   90.00
_cell.angle_gamma   90.00
#
_symmetry.space_group_name_H-M   'P 1'
#
loop_
_entity.id
_entity.type
_entity.pdbx_description
1 polymer ?
#
loop_
_entity_poly.entity_id
_entity_poly.type
_entity_poly.pdbx_seq_one_letter_code
_entity_poly.pdbx_strand_id
1 'polypeptide(L)'
;MLVVDDDEVIRQLIAVNLQLEGFEVFTAVDGRDCLDRVGEVGPDVITLDVMMPRLDGWVTASRLREDPGTRHIRVVMITARAQEHDVRRGHEIGVDAYVTKPFDPNQLIQTVRKLATVSR
;
A
#
# COMPACT_ATOMS: atom_id res chain seq x y z
N MET A 1 5.24 0.97 -8.91
CA MET A 1 4.56 0.81 -7.59
C MET A 1 3.06 0.62 -7.80
N LEU A 2 2.33 0.09 -6.81
CA LEU A 2 0.89 -0.20 -6.91
C LEU A 2 0.11 0.48 -5.78
N VAL A 3 -0.92 1.26 -6.14
CA VAL A 3 -1.78 1.99 -5.20
C VAL A 3 -3.13 1.29 -5.10
N VAL A 4 -3.51 0.89 -3.89
CA VAL A 4 -4.71 0.08 -3.62
C VAL A 4 -5.61 0.80 -2.63
N ASP A 5 -6.78 1.19 -3.10
CA ASP A 5 -7.81 1.90 -2.34
C ASP A 5 -9.14 1.73 -3.10
N ASP A 6 -10.26 1.56 -2.43
CA ASP A 6 -11.56 1.45 -3.12
C ASP A 6 -12.16 2.82 -3.47
N ASP A 7 -11.80 3.86 -2.70
CA ASP A 7 -12.18 5.23 -3.01
C ASP A 7 -11.37 5.75 -4.21
N GLU A 8 -12.05 5.99 -5.33
CA GLU A 8 -11.44 6.50 -6.55
C GLU A 8 -10.73 7.84 -6.37
N VAL A 9 -11.29 8.75 -5.55
CA VAL A 9 -10.72 10.06 -5.32
C VAL A 9 -9.41 9.93 -4.53
N ILE A 10 -9.39 9.11 -3.49
CA ILE A 10 -8.18 8.87 -2.70
C ILE A 10 -7.12 8.14 -3.53
N ARG A 11 -7.51 7.09 -4.26
CA ARG A 11 -6.62 6.34 -5.15
C ARG A 11 -5.96 7.26 -6.18
N GLN A 12 -6.74 8.12 -6.82
CA GLN A 12 -6.24 9.06 -7.83
C GLN A 12 -5.38 10.16 -7.21
N LEU A 13 -5.75 10.68 -6.05
CA LEU A 13 -4.95 11.66 -5.30
C LEU A 13 -3.55 11.09 -5.01
N ILE A 14 -3.47 9.88 -4.47
CA ILE A 14 -2.20 9.21 -4.18
C ILE A 14 -1.41 8.98 -5.47
N ALA A 15 -2.06 8.44 -6.50
CA ALA A 15 -1.40 8.12 -7.76
C ALA A 15 -0.80 9.36 -8.44
N VAL A 16 -1.56 10.46 -8.54
CA VAL A 16 -1.09 11.71 -9.16
C VAL A 16 0.09 12.29 -8.40
N ASN A 17 0.01 12.37 -7.07
CA ASN A 17 1.11 12.91 -6.26
C ASN A 17 2.40 12.08 -6.44
N LEU A 18 2.30 10.76 -6.48
CA LEU A 18 3.47 9.90 -6.68
C LEU A 18 4.00 9.96 -8.12
N GLN A 19 3.13 10.05 -9.12
CA GLN A 19 3.53 10.24 -10.52
C GLN A 19 4.30 11.55 -10.73
N LEU A 20 3.86 12.65 -10.09
CA LEU A 20 4.56 13.94 -10.14
C LEU A 20 5.98 13.86 -9.55
N GLU A 21 6.20 12.94 -8.61
CA GLU A 21 7.51 12.68 -8.01
C GLU A 21 8.37 11.69 -8.80
N GLY A 22 7.90 11.28 -9.99
CA GLY A 22 8.62 10.43 -10.95
C GLY A 22 8.40 8.93 -10.78
N PHE A 23 7.45 8.50 -9.94
CA PHE A 23 7.12 7.08 -9.81
C PHE A 23 6.24 6.59 -10.96
N GLU A 24 6.54 5.40 -11.47
CA GLU A 24 5.58 4.65 -12.27
C GLU A 24 4.52 4.03 -11.35
N VAL A 25 3.26 4.42 -11.53
CA VAL A 25 2.16 4.06 -10.63
C VAL A 25 1.08 3.28 -11.38
N PHE A 26 0.78 2.09 -10.87
CA PHE A 26 -0.40 1.31 -11.21
C PHE A 26 -1.42 1.41 -10.08
N THR A 27 -2.68 1.11 -10.37
CA THR A 27 -3.77 1.18 -9.39
C THR A 27 -4.51 -0.15 -9.31
N ALA A 28 -5.07 -0.43 -8.14
CA ALA A 28 -6.04 -1.50 -7.90
C ALA A 28 -7.18 -0.98 -7.02
N VAL A 29 -8.38 -1.51 -7.23
CA VAL A 29 -9.59 -1.00 -6.56
C VAL A 29 -9.93 -1.72 -5.26
N ASP A 30 -9.29 -2.85 -4.97
CA ASP A 30 -9.47 -3.58 -3.72
C ASP A 30 -8.35 -4.62 -3.52
N GLY A 31 -8.47 -5.40 -2.43
CA GLY A 31 -7.51 -6.43 -2.10
C GLY A 31 -7.42 -7.56 -3.12
N ARG A 32 -8.53 -7.90 -3.80
CA ARG A 32 -8.52 -8.97 -4.81
C ARG A 32 -7.81 -8.50 -6.09
N ASP A 33 -8.18 -7.33 -6.59
CA ASP A 33 -7.54 -6.72 -7.77
C ASP A 33 -6.04 -6.48 -7.52
N CYS A 34 -5.66 -6.11 -6.28
CA CYS A 34 -4.25 -6.01 -5.89
C CYS A 34 -3.49 -7.34 -6.10
N LEU A 35 -4.04 -8.46 -5.61
CA LEU A 35 -3.37 -9.76 -5.70
C LEU A 35 -3.35 -10.31 -7.12
N ASP A 36 -4.38 -10.01 -7.92
CA ASP A 36 -4.41 -10.44 -9.33
C ASP A 36 -3.37 -9.65 -10.17
N ARG A 37 -3.11 -8.37 -9.84
CA ARG A 37 -2.18 -7.50 -10.60
C ARG A 37 -0.73 -7.51 -10.10
N VAL A 38 -0.48 -7.84 -8.83
CA VAL A 38 0.85 -7.66 -8.22
C VAL A 38 1.94 -8.45 -8.94
N GLY A 39 1.63 -9.64 -9.46
CA GLY A 39 2.58 -10.47 -10.21
C GLY A 39 2.95 -9.90 -11.58
N GLU A 40 2.00 -9.24 -12.25
CA GLU A 40 2.24 -8.61 -13.55
C GLU A 40 2.97 -7.28 -13.41
N VAL A 41 2.63 -6.51 -12.38
CA VAL A 41 3.22 -5.19 -12.12
C VAL A 41 4.63 -5.29 -11.52
N GLY A 42 4.90 -6.30 -10.69
CA GLY A 42 6.16 -6.44 -9.96
C GLY A 42 6.59 -5.19 -9.17
N PRO A 43 5.71 -4.59 -8.32
CA PRO A 43 6.04 -3.33 -7.66
C PRO A 43 7.00 -3.51 -6.48
N ASP A 44 7.95 -2.59 -6.30
CA ASP A 44 8.79 -2.55 -5.09
C ASP A 44 8.01 -2.11 -3.84
N VAL A 45 7.00 -1.27 -4.04
CA VAL A 45 6.18 -0.67 -2.98
C VAL A 45 4.70 -0.72 -3.34
N ILE A 46 3.88 -1.07 -2.36
CA ILE A 46 2.42 -1.03 -2.40
C ILE A 46 1.91 -0.05 -1.34
N THR A 47 1.00 0.84 -1.72
CA THR A 47 0.18 1.56 -0.74
C THR A 47 -1.18 0.88 -0.65
N LEU A 48 -1.67 0.57 0.56
CA LEU A 48 -2.83 -0.29 0.76
C LEU A 48 -3.78 0.29 1.80
N ASP A 49 -5.05 0.51 1.45
CA ASP A 49 -6.09 0.74 2.46
C ASP A 49 -6.48 -0.58 3.14
N VAL A 50 -6.82 -0.49 4.43
CA VAL A 50 -7.45 -1.57 5.17
C VAL A 50 -8.92 -1.73 4.75
N MET A 51 -9.66 -0.63 4.66
CA MET A 51 -11.12 -0.67 4.60
C MET A 51 -11.60 -0.75 3.16
N MET A 52 -11.61 -1.96 2.58
CA MET A 52 -12.03 -2.18 1.19
C MET A 52 -13.09 -3.28 1.09
N PRO A 53 -13.98 -3.25 0.08
CA PRO A 53 -14.94 -4.31 -0.18
C PRO A 53 -14.25 -5.58 -0.69
N ARG A 54 -14.93 -6.72 -0.58
CA ARG A 54 -14.51 -8.07 -1.01
C ARG A 54 -13.31 -8.65 -0.26
N LEU A 55 -12.16 -8.00 -0.29
CA LEU A 55 -10.96 -8.41 0.45
C LEU A 55 -10.31 -7.19 1.11
N ASP A 56 -10.27 -7.21 2.44
CA ASP A 56 -9.69 -6.12 3.22
C ASP A 56 -8.17 -6.10 3.15
N GLY A 57 -7.58 -4.95 3.46
CA GLY A 57 -6.13 -4.76 3.39
C GLY A 57 -5.33 -5.60 4.37
N TRP A 58 -5.93 -6.07 5.48
CA TRP A 58 -5.23 -6.96 6.40
C TRP A 58 -5.00 -8.32 5.75
N VAL A 59 -6.05 -8.91 5.18
CA VAL A 59 -5.95 -10.20 4.50
C VAL A 59 -5.06 -10.09 3.26
N THR A 60 -5.14 -8.98 2.53
CA THR A 60 -4.23 -8.72 1.40
C THR A 60 -2.78 -8.64 1.82
N ALA A 61 -2.45 -7.88 2.87
CA ALA A 61 -1.09 -7.78 3.39
C ALA A 61 -0.56 -9.14 3.87
N SER A 62 -1.39 -9.93 4.58
CA SER A 62 -1.02 -11.30 4.98
C SER A 62 -0.70 -12.19 3.79
N ARG A 63 -1.55 -12.19 2.74
CA ARG A 63 -1.32 -13.00 1.54
C ARG A 63 -0.06 -12.59 0.79
N LEU A 64 0.21 -11.29 0.69
CA LEU A 64 1.45 -10.78 0.10
C LEU A 64 2.69 -11.27 0.85
N ARG A 65 2.59 -11.47 2.17
CA ARG A 65 3.69 -11.94 3.03
C ARG A 65 3.86 -13.46 3.01
N GLU A 66 2.78 -14.20 2.81
CA GLU A 66 2.78 -15.66 2.70
C GLU A 66 3.39 -16.15 1.38
N ASP A 67 3.22 -15.39 0.29
CA ASP A 67 3.75 -15.74 -1.02
C ASP A 67 5.26 -15.36 -1.15
N PRO A 68 6.16 -16.33 -1.40
CA PRO A 68 7.59 -16.07 -1.62
C PRO A 68 7.89 -15.07 -2.75
N GLY A 69 7.03 -15.02 -3.77
CA GLY A 69 7.14 -14.12 -4.91
C GLY A 69 6.81 -12.67 -4.59
N THR A 70 6.06 -12.39 -3.51
CA THR A 70 5.64 -11.02 -3.15
C THR A 70 6.06 -10.57 -1.76
N ARG A 71 6.56 -11.48 -0.90
CA ARG A 71 6.89 -11.14 0.50
C ARG A 71 7.95 -10.06 0.68
N HIS A 72 8.75 -9.81 -0.36
CA HIS A 72 9.80 -8.79 -0.38
C HIS A 72 9.25 -7.38 -0.66
N ILE A 73 8.02 -7.28 -1.18
CA ILE A 73 7.39 -6.01 -1.56
C ILE A 73 7.08 -5.20 -0.31
N ARG A 74 7.44 -3.92 -0.33
CA ARG A 74 7.19 -3.01 0.80
C ARG A 74 5.73 -2.60 0.84
N VAL A 75 5.10 -2.71 2.00
CA VAL A 75 3.68 -2.35 2.19
C VAL A 75 3.57 -1.14 3.09
N VAL A 76 2.94 -0.08 2.58
CA VAL A 76 2.56 1.13 3.32
C VAL A 76 1.05 1.12 3.51
N MET A 77 0.59 1.01 4.75
CA MET A 77 -0.84 1.08 5.02
C MET A 77 -1.29 2.53 5.05
N ILE A 78 -2.27 2.89 4.22
CA ILE A 78 -2.89 4.21 4.19
C ILE A 78 -4.35 4.08 4.59
N THR A 79 -4.70 4.39 5.83
CA THR A 79 -6.04 4.05 6.33
C THR A 79 -6.51 4.97 7.45
N ALA A 80 -7.83 5.03 7.67
CA ALA A 80 -8.40 5.63 8.87
C ALA A 80 -8.27 4.72 10.12
N ARG A 81 -7.95 3.42 9.93
CA ARG A 81 -7.72 2.44 10.99
C ARG A 81 -6.30 2.56 11.56
N ALA A 82 -6.12 3.47 12.52
CA ALA A 82 -4.83 3.75 13.13
C ALA A 82 -4.85 3.68 14.67
N GLN A 83 -5.78 2.91 15.24
CA GLN A 83 -5.75 2.67 16.69
C GLN A 83 -4.57 1.74 17.04
N GLU A 84 -4.14 1.74 18.30
CA GLU A 84 -2.96 0.93 18.69
C GLU A 84 -3.08 -0.55 18.32
N HIS A 85 -4.29 -1.12 18.39
CA HIS A 85 -4.50 -2.51 18.04
C HIS A 85 -4.37 -2.76 16.52
N ASP A 86 -4.77 -1.80 15.69
CA ASP A 86 -4.58 -1.84 14.23
C ASP A 86 -3.08 -1.80 13.91
N VAL A 87 -2.35 -0.87 14.52
CA VAL A 87 -0.89 -0.73 14.32
C VAL A 87 -0.15 -1.99 14.78
N ARG A 88 -0.53 -2.57 15.93
CA ARG A 88 0.02 -3.86 16.40
C ARG A 88 -0.22 -4.98 15.40
N ARG A 89 -1.46 -5.13 14.90
CA ARG A 89 -1.80 -6.13 13.89
C ARG A 89 -0.96 -5.97 12.61
N GLY A 90 -0.73 -4.72 12.20
CA GLY A 90 0.19 -4.37 11.12
C GLY A 90 1.61 -4.86 11.29
N HIS A 91 2.17 -4.59 12.46
CA HIS A 91 3.51 -5.04 12.80
C HIS A 91 3.63 -6.56 12.80
N GLU A 92 2.61 -7.27 13.32
CA GLU A 92 2.58 -8.74 13.32
C GLU A 92 2.56 -9.33 11.90
N ILE A 93 1.86 -8.68 10.96
CA ILE A 93 1.85 -9.06 9.54
C ILE A 93 3.18 -8.70 8.84
N GLY A 94 3.92 -7.73 9.36
CA GLY A 94 5.16 -7.24 8.75
C GLY A 94 4.93 -6.12 7.73
N VAL A 95 3.96 -5.23 7.98
CA VAL A 95 3.80 -3.96 7.26
C VAL A 95 5.00 -3.04 7.54
N ASP A 96 5.48 -2.35 6.51
CA ASP A 96 6.71 -1.55 6.59
C ASP A 96 6.48 -0.12 7.11
N ALA A 97 5.31 0.46 6.84
CA ALA A 97 4.96 1.80 7.29
C ALA A 97 3.45 2.02 7.39
N TYR A 98 3.08 3.05 8.15
CA TYR A 98 1.71 3.48 8.38
C TYR A 98 1.55 4.97 8.10
N VAL A 99 0.46 5.32 7.41
CA VAL A 99 0.03 6.70 7.14
C VAL A 99 -1.47 6.78 7.43
N THR A 100 -1.88 7.65 8.35
CA THR A 100 -3.28 7.75 8.76
C THR A 100 -4.05 8.72 7.86
N LYS A 101 -5.28 8.38 7.46
CA LYS A 101 -6.21 9.31 6.79
C LYS A 101 -6.88 10.25 7.82
N PRO A 102 -7.03 11.56 7.54
CA PRO A 102 -6.48 12.30 6.39
C PRO A 102 -4.95 12.47 6.53
N PHE A 103 -4.24 12.45 5.40
CA PHE A 103 -2.78 12.52 5.36
C PHE A 103 -2.25 13.74 4.59
N ASP A 104 -1.04 14.15 4.93
CA ASP A 104 -0.27 15.11 4.12
C ASP A 104 0.38 14.37 2.93
N PRO A 105 0.13 14.78 1.67
CA PRO A 105 0.79 14.20 0.51
C PRO A 105 2.32 14.16 0.60
N ASN A 106 2.95 15.18 1.21
CA ASN A 106 4.40 15.22 1.39
C ASN A 106 4.88 14.11 2.33
N GLN A 107 4.14 13.84 3.42
CA GLN A 107 4.46 12.76 4.35
C GLN A 107 4.38 11.40 3.65
N LEU A 108 3.35 11.20 2.82
CA LEU A 108 3.20 9.98 2.03
C LEU A 108 4.37 9.81 1.05
N ILE A 109 4.69 10.83 0.28
CA ILE A 109 5.81 10.82 -0.69
C ILE A 109 7.13 10.47 0.01
N GLN A 110 7.42 11.11 1.14
CA GLN A 110 8.64 10.84 1.91
C GLN A 110 8.70 9.39 2.41
N THR A 111 7.57 8.87 2.88
CA THR A 111 7.45 7.48 3.35
C THR A 111 7.72 6.50 2.23
N VAL A 112 7.08 6.68 1.07
CA VAL A 112 7.26 5.84 -0.11
C VAL A 112 8.70 5.90 -0.62
N ARG A 113 9.28 7.10 -0.74
CA ARG A 113 10.68 7.29 -1.19
C ARG A 113 11.68 6.56 -0.30
N LYS A 114 11.51 6.65 1.02
CA LYS A 114 12.38 5.97 1.98
C LYS A 114 12.36 4.46 1.77
N LEU A 115 11.22 3.88 1.44
CA LEU A 115 11.08 2.44 1.22
C LEU A 115 11.56 2.01 -0.17
N ALA A 116 11.25 2.78 -1.21
CA ALA A 116 11.65 2.49 -2.59
C ALA A 116 13.18 2.54 -2.81
N THR A 117 13.89 3.36 -2.03
CA THR A 117 15.35 3.57 -2.19
C THR A 117 16.19 2.41 -1.65
N VAL A 118 15.62 1.54 -0.82
CA VAL A 118 16.37 0.46 -0.12
C VAL A 118 16.53 -0.80 -0.98
N SER A 119 15.88 -0.89 -2.14
CA SER A 119 15.90 -2.08 -3.02
C SER A 119 17.05 -2.12 -4.04
N ARG A 120 18.24 -1.61 -3.70
CA ARG A 120 19.45 -1.72 -4.55
C ARG A 120 20.49 -2.66 -3.95
#